data_AF-A0A8S0H7N0-F1
#
_entry.id   AF-A0A8S0H7N0-F1
#
_cell.length_a   1.000
_cell.length_b   1.000
_cell.length_c   1.000
_cell.angle_alpha   90.00
_cell.angle_beta   90.00
_cell.angle_gamma   90.00
#
_symmetry.space_group_name_H-M   'P 1'
#
loop_
_entity.id
_entity.type
_entity.pdbx_description
1 polymer ?
#
loop_
_entity_poly.entity_id
_entity_poly.type
_entity_poly.pdbx_seq_one_letter_code
_entity_poly.pdbx_strand_id
1 'polypeptide(L)'
;MDKTFKVKFGVEGIALAPAGDQTANTGHHHLLIDVDQLPAENLPIPMDANHLHFGKAQTETEVTLTPGKHTLQLELGDKNHVPFNPVIVSKKITVTVK
;
A
#
# COMPACT_ATOMS: atom_id res chain seq x y z
N MET A 1 15.48 18.47 -6.99
CA MET A 1 14.14 18.87 -6.53
C MET A 1 13.26 17.64 -6.57
N ASP A 2 12.40 17.47 -5.58
CA ASP A 2 11.51 16.33 -5.52
C ASP A 2 10.44 16.43 -6.61
N LYS A 3 9.87 15.28 -7.00
CA LYS A 3 8.83 15.18 -8.01
C LYS A 3 7.59 14.55 -7.42
N THR A 4 6.47 15.22 -7.64
CA THR A 4 5.14 14.71 -7.30
C THR A 4 4.48 14.11 -8.54
N PHE A 5 3.93 12.90 -8.40
CA PHE A 5 3.18 12.23 -9.46
C PHE A 5 2.01 11.46 -8.89
N LYS A 6 0.96 11.30 -9.71
CA LYS A 6 -0.23 10.53 -9.34
C LYS A 6 0.04 9.03 -9.49
N VAL A 7 -0.26 8.26 -8.46
CA VAL A 7 -0.26 6.80 -8.46
C VAL A 7 -1.70 6.32 -8.34
N LYS A 8 -2.11 5.47 -9.28
CA LYS A 8 -3.43 4.82 -9.27
C LYS A 8 -3.25 3.33 -9.00
N PHE A 9 -4.14 2.77 -8.21
CA PHE A 9 -4.10 1.39 -7.78
C PHE A 9 -5.49 0.81 -7.60
N GLY A 10 -5.55 -0.51 -7.49
CA GLY A 10 -6.79 -1.24 -7.30
C GLY A 10 -6.48 -2.68 -6.91
N VAL A 11 -7.55 -3.43 -6.68
CA VAL A 11 -7.50 -4.85 -6.35
C VAL A 11 -8.61 -5.58 -7.08
N GLU A 12 -8.36 -6.84 -7.43
CA GLU A 12 -9.34 -7.74 -8.03
C GLU A 12 -9.62 -8.89 -7.05
N GLY A 13 -10.88 -9.38 -7.03
CA GLY A 13 -11.26 -10.53 -6.21
C GLY A 13 -11.55 -10.24 -4.72
N ILE A 14 -11.38 -8.99 -4.27
CA ILE A 14 -11.74 -8.55 -2.92
C ILE A 14 -12.28 -7.12 -2.95
N ALA A 15 -13.24 -6.81 -2.08
CA ALA A 15 -13.82 -5.48 -1.99
C ALA A 15 -12.99 -4.58 -1.05
N LEU A 16 -12.97 -3.27 -1.36
CA LEU A 16 -12.35 -2.28 -0.49
C LEU A 16 -13.37 -1.74 0.52
N ALA A 17 -12.92 -1.52 1.75
CA ALA A 17 -13.68 -0.86 2.80
C ALA A 17 -12.75 -0.01 3.69
N PRO A 18 -13.27 1.01 4.40
CA PRO A 18 -12.46 1.76 5.36
C PRO A 18 -11.87 0.87 6.46
N ALA A 19 -10.73 1.29 7.02
CA ALA A 19 -10.18 0.69 8.23
C ALA A 19 -11.21 0.72 9.36
N GLY A 20 -11.28 -0.36 10.15
CA GLY A 20 -12.26 -0.57 11.20
C GLY A 20 -13.64 -1.06 10.75
N ASP A 21 -13.92 -1.09 9.43
CA ASP A 21 -15.17 -1.66 8.91
C ASP A 21 -15.27 -3.16 9.26
N GLN A 22 -16.48 -3.60 9.63
CA GLN A 22 -16.72 -4.97 10.10
C GLN A 22 -17.17 -5.91 8.99
N THR A 23 -17.32 -5.44 7.76
CA THR A 23 -17.67 -6.26 6.60
C THR A 23 -16.60 -7.33 6.40
N ALA A 24 -17.03 -8.59 6.34
CA ALA A 24 -16.11 -9.70 6.13
C ALA A 24 -15.47 -9.64 4.73
N ASN A 25 -14.23 -10.12 4.62
CA ASN A 25 -13.48 -10.18 3.36
C ASN A 25 -13.36 -8.83 2.64
N THR A 26 -13.16 -7.75 3.40
CA THR A 26 -12.83 -6.44 2.87
C THR A 26 -11.54 -5.91 3.50
N GLY A 27 -10.89 -4.99 2.80
CA GLY A 27 -9.65 -4.39 3.28
C GLY A 27 -9.37 -3.05 2.62
N HIS A 28 -8.17 -2.56 2.81
CA HIS A 28 -7.73 -1.30 2.23
C HIS A 28 -6.25 -1.34 1.83
N HIS A 29 -5.87 -0.40 0.97
CA HIS A 29 -4.55 -0.37 0.39
C HIS A 29 -3.49 0.22 1.32
N HIS A 30 -2.28 -0.30 1.18
CA HIS A 30 -1.04 0.27 1.67
C HIS A 30 -0.06 0.36 0.51
N LEU A 31 0.66 1.47 0.38
CA LEU A 31 1.74 1.63 -0.60
C LEU A 31 3.07 1.60 0.12
N LEU A 32 3.86 0.58 -0.18
CA LEU A 32 5.22 0.37 0.30
C LEU A 32 6.18 1.05 -0.68
N ILE A 33 6.99 1.97 -0.15
CA ILE A 33 7.99 2.74 -0.89
C ILE A 33 9.37 2.34 -0.38
N ASP A 34 10.23 1.83 -1.25
CA ASP A 34 11.60 1.41 -0.90
C ASP A 34 11.68 0.38 0.24
N VAL A 35 10.69 -0.51 0.29
CA VAL A 35 10.62 -1.60 1.25
C VAL A 35 11.13 -2.89 0.59
N ASP A 36 12.18 -3.49 1.15
CA ASP A 36 12.78 -4.71 0.62
C ASP A 36 11.99 -5.97 1.00
N GLN A 37 11.60 -6.07 2.28
CA GLN A 37 10.88 -7.21 2.86
C GLN A 37 9.45 -6.80 3.21
N LEU A 38 8.49 -7.66 2.89
CA LEU A 38 7.10 -7.41 3.28
C LEU A 38 6.95 -7.34 4.80
N PRO A 39 5.99 -6.55 5.31
CA PRO A 39 5.58 -6.58 6.70
C PRO A 39 5.35 -7.99 7.23
N ALA A 40 5.61 -8.16 8.53
CA ALA A 40 5.43 -9.44 9.18
C ALA A 40 3.95 -9.86 9.15
N GLU A 41 3.71 -11.13 8.86
CA GLU A 41 2.38 -11.71 8.93
C GLU A 41 1.79 -11.56 10.34
N ASN A 42 0.47 -11.38 10.43
CA ASN A 42 -0.29 -11.26 11.69
C ASN A 42 0.09 -10.05 12.58
N LEU A 43 0.93 -9.13 12.09
CA LEU A 43 1.19 -7.85 12.74
C LEU A 43 0.66 -6.70 11.88
N PRO A 44 0.27 -5.57 12.49
CA PRO A 44 -0.11 -4.39 11.72
C PRO A 44 1.04 -3.93 10.81
N ILE A 45 0.69 -3.51 9.60
CA ILE A 45 1.61 -2.85 8.68
C ILE A 45 2.21 -1.62 9.37
N PRO A 46 3.55 -1.43 9.33
CA PRO A 46 4.19 -0.32 10.02
C PRO A 46 3.60 1.04 9.65
N MET A 47 3.60 1.97 10.60
CA MET A 47 3.19 3.35 10.37
C MET A 47 4.44 4.23 10.35
N ASP A 48 5.04 4.36 9.18
CA ASP A 48 6.26 5.13 8.95
C ASP A 48 6.24 5.82 7.57
N ALA A 49 7.35 6.46 7.20
CA ALA A 49 7.45 7.20 5.94
C ALA A 49 7.46 6.31 4.68
N ASN A 50 7.75 5.01 4.84
CA ASN A 50 7.85 4.05 3.75
C ASN A 50 6.54 3.27 3.52
N HIS A 51 5.60 3.33 4.48
CA HIS A 51 4.31 2.66 4.42
C HIS A 51 3.19 3.69 4.44
N LEU A 52 2.64 4.02 3.27
CA LEU A 52 1.51 4.95 3.17
C LEU A 52 0.19 4.18 3.31
N HIS A 53 -0.69 4.68 4.19
CA HIS A 53 -1.96 4.04 4.56
C HIS A 53 -3.15 4.68 3.84
N PHE A 54 -3.99 3.85 3.21
CA PHE A 54 -5.21 4.28 2.51
C PHE A 54 -6.47 3.69 3.17
N GLY A 55 -6.60 3.89 4.48
CA GLY A 55 -7.69 3.37 5.33
C GLY A 55 -9.08 3.94 5.06
N LYS A 56 -9.32 4.71 3.99
CA LYS A 56 -10.65 5.17 3.55
C LYS A 56 -11.05 4.52 2.23
N ALA A 57 -10.46 3.36 1.90
CA ALA A 57 -10.64 2.69 0.62
C ALA A 57 -10.24 3.57 -0.59
N GLN A 58 -9.20 4.40 -0.45
CA GLN A 58 -8.70 5.17 -1.59
C GLN A 58 -8.10 4.25 -2.66
N THR A 59 -8.14 4.68 -3.92
CA THR A 59 -7.60 3.96 -5.09
C THR A 59 -6.57 4.79 -5.85
N GLU A 60 -6.25 5.99 -5.36
CA GLU A 60 -5.19 6.81 -5.91
C GLU A 60 -4.62 7.75 -4.85
N THR A 61 -3.40 8.21 -5.08
CA THR A 61 -2.74 9.25 -4.27
C THR A 61 -1.75 10.04 -5.11
N GLU A 62 -1.29 11.16 -4.59
CA GLU A 62 -0.06 11.80 -5.04
C GLU A 62 1.12 11.29 -4.19
N VAL A 63 2.22 10.95 -4.85
CA VAL A 63 3.47 10.53 -4.20
C VAL A 63 4.56 11.52 -4.60
N THR A 64 5.33 12.00 -3.62
CA THR A 64 6.47 12.88 -3.82
C THR A 64 7.75 12.13 -3.49
N LEU A 65 8.65 11.98 -4.47
CA LEU A 65 9.91 11.28 -4.33
C LEU A 65 11.09 12.14 -4.79
N THR A 66 12.24 11.92 -4.18
CA THR A 66 13.52 12.50 -4.60
C THR A 66 13.96 11.96 -5.97
N PRO A 67 14.82 12.67 -6.72
CA PRO A 67 15.46 12.08 -7.90
C PRO A 67 16.26 10.82 -7.54
N GLY A 68 16.07 9.74 -8.29
CA GLY A 68 16.67 8.45 -7.98
C GLY A 68 15.83 7.25 -8.40
N LYS A 69 16.32 6.06 -8.05
CA LYS A 69 15.63 4.78 -8.24
C LYS A 69 14.84 4.48 -6.97
N HIS A 70 13.54 4.24 -7.13
CA HIS A 70 12.64 3.86 -6.04
C HIS A 70 11.88 2.59 -6.39
N THR A 71 11.43 1.85 -5.39
CA THR A 71 10.51 0.72 -5.55
C THR A 71 9.14 1.04 -4.96
N LEU A 72 8.09 0.58 -5.64
CA LEU A 72 6.71 0.72 -5.20
C LEU A 72 6.04 -0.66 -5.20
N GLN A 73 5.31 -0.97 -4.13
CA GLN A 73 4.52 -2.19 -4.03
C GLN A 73 3.24 -1.92 -3.24
N LEU A 74 2.12 -2.49 -3.67
CA LEU A 74 0.89 -2.45 -2.90
C LEU A 74 0.79 -3.69 -2.02
N GLU A 75 0.24 -3.49 -0.83
CA GLU A 75 -0.18 -4.55 0.08
C GLU A 75 -1.57 -4.25 0.61
N LEU A 76 -2.44 -5.27 0.66
CA LEU A 76 -3.77 -5.14 1.21
C LEU A 76 -3.75 -5.52 2.69
N GLY A 77 -4.28 -4.63 3.54
CA GLY A 77 -4.51 -4.89 4.95
C GLY A 77 -6.00 -5.04 5.26
N ASP A 78 -6.31 -5.81 6.28
CA ASP A 78 -7.65 -5.96 6.82
C ASP A 78 -8.10 -4.70 7.59
N LYS A 79 -9.24 -4.79 8.29
CA LYS A 79 -9.77 -3.67 9.11
C LYS A 79 -8.80 -3.16 10.18
N ASN A 80 -7.81 -3.95 10.59
CA ASN A 80 -6.82 -3.62 11.61
C ASN A 80 -5.44 -3.28 11.02
N HIS A 81 -5.34 -3.10 9.70
CA HIS A 81 -4.08 -2.93 8.96
C HIS A 81 -3.17 -4.17 9.02
N VAL A 82 -3.72 -5.34 9.30
CA VAL A 82 -2.96 -6.61 9.30
C VAL A 82 -3.00 -7.20 7.89
N PRO A 83 -1.87 -7.68 7.34
CA PRO A 83 -1.87 -8.34 6.04
C PRO A 83 -2.82 -9.55 5.99
N PHE A 84 -3.45 -9.77 4.84
CA PHE A 84 -4.26 -10.97 4.61
C PHE A 84 -3.39 -12.25 4.65
N ASN A 85 -4.03 -13.41 4.88
CA ASN A 85 -3.40 -14.71 4.75
C ASN A 85 -4.19 -15.59 3.75
N PRO A 86 -3.61 -15.95 2.58
CA PRO A 86 -2.29 -15.55 2.10
C PRO A 86 -2.19 -14.05 1.82
N VAL A 87 -0.96 -13.52 1.81
CA VAL A 87 -0.72 -12.08 1.57
C VAL A 87 -1.23 -11.66 0.20
N ILE A 88 -1.90 -10.52 0.13
CA ILE A 88 -2.40 -9.93 -1.12
C ILE A 88 -1.53 -8.71 -1.44
N VAL A 89 -0.63 -8.87 -2.41
CA VAL A 89 0.31 -7.84 -2.84
C VAL A 89 0.34 -7.68 -4.36
N SER A 90 0.68 -6.48 -4.83
CA SER A 90 1.01 -6.29 -6.24
C SER A 90 2.41 -6.81 -6.56
N LYS A 91 2.73 -6.88 -7.86
CA LYS A 91 4.13 -6.92 -8.31
C LYS A 91 4.85 -5.67 -7.78
N LYS A 92 6.07 -5.86 -7.27
CA LYS A 92 6.99 -4.77 -6.95
C LYS A 92 7.50 -4.15 -8.26
N ILE A 93 7.35 -2.84 -8.41
CA ILE A 93 7.84 -2.11 -9.58
C ILE A 93 9.00 -1.20 -9.18
N THR A 94 9.85 -0.86 -10.15
CA THR A 94 10.88 0.17 -10.01
C THR A 94 10.47 1.40 -10.80
N VAL A 95 10.57 2.57 -10.19
CA VAL A 95 10.40 3.87 -10.84
C VAL A 95 11.70 4.66 -10.74
N THR A 96 12.04 5.38 -11.80
CA THR A 96 13.21 6.29 -11.82
C THR A 96 12.71 7.71 -11.94
N VAL A 97 12.93 8.50 -10.89
CA VAL A 97 12.54 9.91 -10.81
C VAL A 97 13.71 10.76 -11.31
N LYS A 98 13.44 11.68 -12.24
CA LYS A 98 14.42 12.58 -12.86
C LYS A 98 14.26 14.02 -12.39
#